data_AF-A0A928VUJ6-F1
#
_entry.id   AF-A0A928VUJ6-F1
#
_cell.length_a   1.000
_cell.length_b   1.000
_cell.length_c   1.000
_cell.angle_alpha   90.00
_cell.angle_beta   90.00
_cell.angle_gamma   90.00
#
_symmetry.space_group_name_H-M   'P 1'
#
loop_
_entity.id
_entity.type
_entity.pdbx_description
1 polymer ?
#
loop_
_entity_poly.entity_id
_entity_poly.type
_entity_poly.pdbx_seq_one_letter_code
_entity_poly.pdbx_strand_id
1 'polypeptide(L)' 'MSWLIVASLIAFYLAWNLGANDVANSMGTSVGSKAITLKQAIVIVGIFELMGAGVFG' A
#
# COMPACT_ATOMS: atom_id res chain seq x y z
N MET A 1 17.94 -5.38 -21.30
CA MET A 1 17.42 -6.29 -20.27
C MET A 1 17.82 -5.85 -18.85
N SER A 2 19.09 -5.55 -18.59
CA SER A 2 19.59 -5.08 -17.28
C SER A 2 18.89 -3.82 -16.76
N TRP A 3 18.63 -2.81 -17.61
CA TRP A 3 17.93 -1.59 -17.20
C TRP A 3 16.47 -1.81 -16.78
N LEU A 4 15.78 -2.77 -17.39
CA LEU A 4 14.39 -3.10 -17.01
C LEU A 4 14.34 -3.70 -15.60
N ILE A 5 15.30 -4.57 -15.27
CA ILE A 5 15.41 -5.17 -13.93
C ILE A 5 15.63 -4.08 -12.89
N VAL A 6 16.55 -3.15 -13.14
CA VAL A 6 16.83 -2.03 -12.23
C VAL A 6 15.60 -1.12 -12.08
N ALA A 7 14.94 -0.77 -13.19
CA ALA A 7 13.74 0.06 -13.17
C ALA A 7 12.59 -0.62 -12.39
N SER A 8 12.36 -1.92 -12.60
CA SER A 8 11.35 -2.68 -11.87
C SER A 8 11.64 -2.75 -10.37
N LEU A 9 12.90 -2.91 -9.97
CA LEU A 9 13.28 -2.92 -8.55
C LEU A 9 13.04 -1.55 -7.88
N ILE A 10 13.38 -0.46 -8.57
CA ILE A 10 13.13 0.91 -8.06
C ILE A 10 11.63 1.18 -7.98
N ALA A 11 10.87 0.82 -9.02
CA ALA A 11 9.42 0.98 -9.04
C ALA A 11 8.75 0.18 -7.91
N PHE A 12 9.19 -1.06 -7.68
CA PHE A 12 8.68 -1.88 -6.58
C PHE A 12 9.01 -1.27 -5.22
N TYR A 13 10.24 -0.77 -5.03
CA TYR A 13 10.64 -0.09 -3.80
C TYR A 13 9.78 1.17 -3.54
N LEU A 14 9.53 1.98 -4.56
CA LEU A 14 8.68 3.16 -4.46
C LEU A 14 7.24 2.79 -4.12
N ALA A 15 6.67 1.81 -4.83
CA ALA A 15 5.30 1.33 -4.59
C ALA A 15 5.13 0.82 -3.15
N TRP A 16 6.13 0.11 -2.62
CA TRP A 16 6.10 -0.36 -1.23
C TRP A 16 6.08 0.78 -0.22
N ASN A 17 6.90 1.82 -0.44
CA ASN A 17 6.97 2.98 0.46
C ASN A 17 5.71 3.86 0.38
N LEU A 18 5.15 4.04 -0.82
CA LEU A 18 3.89 4.77 -1.01
C LEU A 18 2.72 4.05 -0.34
N GLY A 19 2.54 2.76 -0.61
CA GLY A 19 1.44 1.99 -0.02
C GLY A 19 1.49 1.99 1.51
N ALA A 20 2.70 1.87 2.10
CA ALA A 20 2.86 1.98 3.55
C ALA A 20 2.46 3.36 4.12
N ASN A 21 2.77 4.45 3.39
CA ASN A 21 2.38 5.81 3.76
C ASN A 21 0.85 5.98 3.70
N ASP A 22 0.23 5.47 2.64
CA ASP A 22 -1.21 5.56 2.42
C ASP A 22 -2.00 4.77 3.46
N VAL A 23 -1.52 3.58 3.85
CA VAL A 23 -2.09 2.82 4.97
C VAL A 23 -2.05 3.64 6.27
N ALA A 24 -0.93 4.28 6.59
CA ALA A 24 -0.81 5.08 7.80
C ALA A 24 -1.72 6.32 7.79
N ASN A 25 -1.84 6.99 6.63
CA ASN A 25 -2.67 8.17 6.46
C ASN A 25 -4.18 7.86 6.50
N SER A 26 -4.61 6.76 5.87
CA SER A 26 -6.03 6.39 5.77
C SER A 26 -6.56 5.60 6.97
N MET A 27 -5.71 4.79 7.61
CA MET A 27 -6.12 3.88 8.69
C MET A 27 -5.56 4.25 10.07
N GLY A 28 -4.79 5.34 10.19
CA GLY A 28 -4.15 5.75 11.44
C GLY A 28 -5.13 6.03 12.58
N THR A 29 -6.27 6.65 12.30
CA THR A 29 -7.31 6.93 13.30
C THR A 29 -8.09 5.67 13.71
N SER A 30 -8.42 4.80 12.75
CA SER A 30 -9.14 3.54 12.99
C SER A 30 -8.30 2.53 13.78
N VAL A 31 -6.99 2.45 13.50
CA VAL A 31 -6.05 1.64 14.28
C VAL A 31 -5.75 2.29 15.63
N GLY A 32 -5.55 3.62 15.67
CA GLY A 32 -5.26 4.38 16.89
C GLY A 32 -6.41 4.40 17.91
N SER A 33 -7.66 4.37 17.44
CA SER A 33 -8.88 4.25 18.27
C SER A 33 -9.18 2.81 18.71
N LYS A 34 -8.39 1.83 18.27
CA LYS A 34 -8.63 0.39 18.47
C LYS A 34 -9.94 -0.13 17.85
N ALA A 35 -10.52 0.61 16.91
CA ALA A 35 -11.68 0.13 16.15
C ALA A 35 -11.31 -1.09 15.27
N ILE A 36 -10.09 -1.08 14.73
CA ILE A 36 -9.51 -2.20 13.97
C ILE A 36 -8.06 -2.44 14.37
N THR A 37 -7.57 -3.66 14.17
CA THR A 37 -6.14 -3.99 14.39
C THR A 37 -5.29 -3.61 13.19
N LEU A 38 -3.98 -3.43 13.39
CA LEU A 38 -3.03 -3.13 12.31
C LEU A 38 -3.04 -4.20 11.21
N LYS A 39 -3.16 -5.49 11.58
CA LYS A 39 -3.29 -6.57 10.59
C LYS A 39 -4.54 -6.43 9.73
N GLN A 40 -5.67 -6.09 10.33
CA GLN A 40 -6.92 -5.87 9.59
C GLN A 40 -6.80 -4.68 8.64
N ALA A 41 -6.21 -3.57 9.10
CA ALA A 41 -5.97 -2.40 8.26
C ALA A 41 -5.12 -2.73 7.03
N ILE A 42 -4.02 -3.47 7.20
CA ILE A 42 -3.15 -3.88 6.09
C ILE A 42 -3.89 -4.74 5.06
N VAL A 43 -4.72 -5.69 5.51
CA VAL A 43 -5.50 -6.55 4.60
C VAL A 43 -6.56 -5.75 3.84
N ILE A 44 -7.28 -4.87 4.54
CA ILE A 44 -8.32 -4.03 3.93
C ILE A 44 -7.69 -3.11 2.88
N VAL A 45 -6.69 -2.33 3.28
CA VAL A 45 -6.02 -1.39 2.36
C VAL A 45 -5.36 -2.14 1.21
N GLY A 46 -4.71 -3.28 1.45
CA GLY A 46 -4.11 -4.08 0.37
C GLY A 46 -5.11 -4.52 -0.70
N ILE A 47 -6.33 -4.92 -0.31
CA ILE A 47 -7.39 -5.26 -1.28
C ILE A 47 -7.86 -4.01 -2.02
N PHE A 48 -8.16 -2.92 -1.31
CA PHE A 48 -8.71 -1.72 -1.92
C PHE A 48 -7.70 -0.94 -2.77
N GLU A 49 -6.42 -0.89 -2.39
CA GLU A 49 -5.35 -0.31 -3.21
C GLU A 49 -5.12 -1.13 -4.49
N LEU A 50 -5.06 -2.47 -4.39
CA LEU A 50 -4.89 -3.32 -5.58
C LEU A 50 -6.09 -3.20 -6.53
N MET A 51 -7.30 -3.15 -5.98
CA MET A 51 -8.51 -2.91 -6.77
C MET A 51 -8.51 -1.51 -7.37
N GLY A 52 -8.13 -0.48 -6.60
CA GLY A 52 -8.03 0.90 -7.07
C GLY A 52 -7.02 1.05 -8.20
N ALA A 53 -5.82 0.50 -8.04
CA ALA A 53 -4.78 0.49 -9.07
C ALA A 53 -5.21 -0.29 -10.34
N GLY A 54 -6.02 -1.34 -10.20
CA GLY A 54 -6.51 -2.11 -11.35
C GLY A 54 -7.71 -1.49 -12.08
N VAL A 55 -8.55 -0.74 -11.39
CA VAL A 55 -9.80 -0.18 -11.94
C VAL A 55 -9.66 1.30 -12.34
N PHE A 56 -8.83 2.05 -11.62
CA PHE A 56 -8.66 3.49 -11.78
C PHE A 56 -7.20 3.94 -11.98
N GLY A 57 -6.24 3.03 -11.76
CA GLY A 57 -4.80 3.32 -11.88
C GLY A 57 -4.30 3.48 -13.30
#